data_AF-A0A1V9ZNU3-F1
#
_entry.id   AF-A0A1V9ZNU3-F1
#
_cell.length_a   1.000
_cell.length_b   1.000
_cell.length_c   1.000
_cell.angle_alpha   90.00
_cell.angle_beta   90.00
_cell.angle_gamma   90.00
#
_symmetry.space_group_name_H-M   'P 1'
#
loop_
_entity.id
_entity.type
_entity.pdbx_description
1 polymer ?
#
loop_
_entity_poly.entity_id
_entity_poly.type
_entity_poly.pdbx_seq_one_letter_code
_entity_poly.pdbx_strand_id
1 'polypeptide(L)'
;MTPFPLYVVNRRLYFNRQNPTISAFLVKEGEVDFAMQLLHMCRADGQIRIPHKGPKYPLIMDNAVRARSLPLLAELHRRQLGACSKGAMDIAAANGDLEIVQFLHENRTEGASADAFMFAAKRGHQQVLTFLREHRPADEHSAPVLPFRNIITSTGTTSCYRIDADDLELLSVAGYGATAEVWHGLLDGKSVAVKRLLAAHSLVQHVHDFIHEIELTASFKSPAIVQLVGVAWTSFDDLTCVLDSMTMGVGTARWMAPEVLLDHGYTVAADIYSFGMVLVEFATHDIPFANHKNPTTGKPLVDTAIIVGIFNHSLIPSFGLNSPAWLSDLATECISFDPSKRPSIGTVTKMLQDQHELLLAILKYQDGLGNALRSVFVKYHRKLDLHLYLHHPQLRQLQQIERFRGYVLCKLVAQQKVALALQLLEEFPADGMVVLPDYNKEYLYAMDNAARIPNLHLLRRLHERNVGKCSTEAMDAAAKHGDLEMVQFLHNHRNEGCSIRAFLDSENVHPEVWDYLQRHRPGDFNIGPRRFITGQNAAETIISVGITALSCTIQ
;
A
#
# COMPACT_ATOMS: atom_id res chain seq x y z
N MET A 1 -67.17 -41.59 2.95
CA MET A 1 -66.61 -40.25 3.23
C MET A 1 -65.76 -40.35 4.48
N THR A 2 -64.56 -39.80 4.40
CA THR A 2 -63.44 -39.85 5.36
C THR A 2 -63.62 -38.94 6.57
N PRO A 3 -63.14 -39.30 7.78
CA PRO A 3 -62.65 -38.33 8.74
C PRO A 3 -61.14 -38.11 8.53
N PHE A 4 -60.69 -36.86 8.53
CA PHE A 4 -59.27 -36.50 8.68
C PHE A 4 -59.17 -35.46 9.85
N PRO A 5 -58.03 -35.31 10.60
CA PRO A 5 -57.83 -34.40 11.78
C PRO A 5 -56.95 -33.10 11.56
N LEU A 6 -57.46 -31.91 12.00
CA LEU A 6 -57.02 -30.52 11.66
C LEU A 6 -55.70 -30.09 12.36
N TYR A 7 -54.87 -29.22 11.75
CA TYR A 7 -53.77 -28.53 12.46
C TYR A 7 -53.50 -27.07 12.02
N VAL A 8 -52.88 -26.30 12.93
CA VAL A 8 -52.77 -24.83 12.96
C VAL A 8 -51.32 -24.34 12.85
N VAL A 9 -51.02 -23.37 11.96
CA VAL A 9 -49.76 -22.59 11.98
C VAL A 9 -50.06 -21.10 11.73
N ASN A 10 -49.48 -20.18 12.52
CA ASN A 10 -49.87 -18.76 12.66
C ASN A 10 -51.33 -18.50 13.08
N ARG A 11 -51.89 -19.29 14.02
CA ARG A 11 -53.32 -19.25 14.40
C ARG A 11 -54.31 -19.58 13.26
N ARG A 12 -53.90 -20.29 12.19
CA ARG A 12 -54.86 -20.80 11.18
C ARG A 12 -54.74 -22.30 10.90
N LEU A 13 -55.90 -22.96 10.93
CA LEU A 13 -56.17 -24.38 10.68
C LEU A 13 -56.14 -24.72 9.18
N TYR A 14 -55.55 -25.85 8.78
CA TYR A 14 -55.62 -26.32 7.40
C TYR A 14 -55.81 -27.84 7.28
N PHE A 15 -56.82 -28.22 6.49
CA PHE A 15 -56.73 -29.33 5.56
C PHE A 15 -57.29 -28.91 4.23
N ASN A 16 -56.71 -29.42 3.16
CA ASN A 16 -57.52 -29.75 2.00
C ASN A 16 -56.78 -30.75 1.10
N ARG A 17 -57.43 -31.83 0.69
CA ARG A 17 -56.98 -32.63 -0.47
C ARG A 17 -56.92 -31.80 -1.77
N GLN A 18 -57.50 -30.60 -1.79
CA GLN A 18 -57.54 -29.70 -2.95
C GLN A 18 -56.37 -28.70 -3.01
N ASN A 19 -55.51 -28.55 -1.97
CA ASN A 19 -54.48 -27.50 -1.97
C ASN A 19 -53.09 -28.01 -1.51
N PRO A 20 -52.26 -28.52 -2.43
CA PRO A 20 -51.00 -29.19 -2.09
C PRO A 20 -49.78 -28.28 -1.88
N THR A 21 -50.01 -26.97 -1.83
CA THR A 21 -49.01 -25.89 -1.68
C THR A 21 -48.27 -25.91 -0.33
N ILE A 22 -48.76 -26.69 0.64
CA ILE A 22 -48.26 -26.74 2.02
C ILE A 22 -46.85 -27.37 2.11
N SER A 23 -46.48 -28.26 1.17
CA SER A 23 -45.15 -28.91 1.15
C SER A 23 -44.00 -27.91 1.07
N ALA A 24 -44.14 -26.84 0.27
CA ALA A 24 -43.10 -25.82 0.08
C ALA A 24 -42.84 -24.96 1.33
N PHE A 25 -43.84 -24.80 2.20
CA PHE A 25 -43.72 -24.04 3.45
C PHE A 25 -42.98 -24.84 4.53
N LEU A 26 -43.17 -26.16 4.56
CA LEU A 26 -42.61 -27.05 5.59
C LEU A 26 -41.09 -27.26 5.44
N VAL A 27 -40.58 -27.32 4.20
CA VAL A 27 -39.14 -27.40 3.97
C VAL A 27 -38.42 -26.11 4.39
N LYS A 28 -39.12 -24.96 4.39
CA LYS A 28 -38.56 -23.67 4.82
C LYS A 28 -38.33 -23.60 6.34
N GLU A 29 -39.13 -24.33 7.13
CA GLU A 29 -39.04 -24.35 8.60
C GLU A 29 -38.20 -25.53 9.14
N GLY A 30 -37.59 -26.35 8.27
CA GLY A 30 -36.71 -27.45 8.68
C GLY A 30 -37.41 -28.78 9.02
N GLU A 31 -38.71 -28.91 8.74
CA GLU A 31 -39.51 -30.11 9.05
C GLU A 31 -39.40 -31.18 7.95
N VAL A 32 -38.19 -31.74 7.78
CA VAL A 32 -37.86 -32.73 6.73
C VAL A 32 -38.70 -34.00 6.83
N ASP A 33 -38.87 -34.54 8.04
CA ASP A 33 -39.60 -35.80 8.26
C ASP A 33 -41.08 -35.69 7.91
N PHE A 34 -41.70 -34.56 8.28
CA PHE A 34 -43.10 -34.30 7.95
C PHE A 34 -43.29 -34.07 6.45
N ALA A 35 -42.34 -33.39 5.80
CA ALA A 35 -42.33 -33.25 4.34
C ALA A 35 -42.22 -34.61 3.64
N MET A 36 -41.34 -35.51 4.12
CA MET A 36 -41.20 -36.87 3.59
C MET A 36 -42.46 -37.72 3.82
N GLN A 37 -43.09 -37.65 5.00
CA GLN A 37 -44.35 -38.34 5.28
C GLN A 37 -45.47 -37.89 4.33
N LEU A 38 -45.59 -36.58 4.08
CA LEU A 38 -46.55 -36.03 3.12
C LEU A 38 -46.28 -36.52 1.69
N LEU A 39 -45.01 -36.53 1.27
CA LEU A 39 -44.62 -37.03 -0.06
C LEU A 39 -44.99 -38.51 -0.22
N HIS A 40 -44.80 -39.34 0.81
CA HIS A 40 -45.20 -40.76 0.80
C HIS A 40 -46.72 -40.98 0.82
N MET A 41 -47.49 -40.10 1.48
CA MET A 41 -48.95 -40.18 1.49
C MET A 41 -49.58 -39.80 0.14
N CYS A 42 -48.95 -38.91 -0.62
CA CYS A 42 -49.42 -38.45 -1.93
C CYS A 42 -48.91 -39.34 -3.08
N ARG A 43 -49.57 -40.48 -3.32
CA ARG A 43 -49.14 -41.54 -4.26
C ARG A 43 -49.19 -41.20 -5.77
N ALA A 44 -49.79 -40.09 -6.18
CA ALA A 44 -49.91 -39.71 -7.60
C ALA A 44 -49.37 -38.28 -7.84
N ASP A 45 -48.65 -38.08 -8.94
CA ASP A 45 -47.91 -36.82 -9.24
C ASP A 45 -48.82 -35.60 -9.43
N GLY A 46 -50.11 -35.81 -9.70
CA GLY A 46 -51.11 -34.74 -9.75
C GLY A 46 -51.63 -34.26 -8.40
N GLN A 47 -51.28 -34.92 -7.29
CA GLN A 47 -51.74 -34.55 -5.95
C GLN A 47 -50.88 -33.48 -5.28
N ILE A 48 -49.73 -33.11 -5.87
CA ILE A 48 -48.82 -32.08 -5.37
C ILE A 48 -48.64 -30.98 -6.42
N ARG A 49 -49.07 -29.75 -6.11
CA ARG A 49 -48.87 -28.56 -6.92
C ARG A 49 -47.92 -27.61 -6.20
N ILE A 50 -46.75 -27.42 -6.81
CA ILE A 50 -45.78 -26.40 -6.40
C ILE A 50 -46.11 -25.12 -7.19
N PRO A 51 -46.31 -23.96 -6.53
CA PRO A 51 -46.67 -22.73 -7.22
C PRO A 51 -45.50 -22.27 -8.09
N HIS A 52 -45.70 -22.25 -9.41
CA HIS A 52 -44.62 -22.06 -10.39
C HIS A 52 -44.28 -20.60 -10.75
N LYS A 53 -44.88 -19.57 -10.13
CA LYS A 53 -44.60 -18.18 -10.54
C LYS A 53 -44.63 -17.19 -9.37
N GLY A 54 -43.46 -16.67 -9.02
CA GLY A 54 -43.26 -15.43 -8.27
C GLY A 54 -41.83 -15.29 -7.74
N PRO A 55 -41.20 -14.10 -7.79
CA PRO A 55 -39.81 -13.85 -7.34
C PRO A 55 -39.59 -14.04 -5.83
N LYS A 56 -40.61 -14.48 -5.08
CA LYS A 56 -40.61 -14.71 -3.63
C LYS A 56 -40.79 -16.19 -3.23
N TYR A 57 -40.92 -17.12 -4.17
CA TYR A 57 -41.04 -18.55 -3.85
C TYR A 57 -39.67 -19.22 -4.02
N PRO A 58 -38.97 -19.56 -2.92
CA PRO A 58 -37.70 -20.26 -3.00
C PRO A 58 -37.91 -21.63 -3.64
N LEU A 59 -36.98 -21.98 -4.52
CA LEU A 59 -36.89 -23.27 -5.18
C LEU A 59 -36.87 -24.37 -4.11
N ILE A 60 -37.88 -25.24 -4.13
CA ILE A 60 -38.11 -26.24 -3.07
C ILE A 60 -36.90 -27.20 -2.90
N MET A 61 -36.16 -27.45 -3.99
CA MET A 61 -34.95 -28.26 -3.97
C MET A 61 -33.80 -27.52 -3.27
N ASP A 62 -33.65 -26.20 -3.45
CA ASP A 62 -32.68 -25.39 -2.69
C ASP A 62 -32.95 -25.45 -1.17
N ASN A 63 -34.23 -25.51 -0.76
CA ASN A 63 -34.58 -25.67 0.65
C ASN A 63 -34.20 -27.07 1.18
N ALA A 64 -34.38 -28.13 0.38
CA ALA A 64 -33.91 -29.47 0.76
C ALA A 64 -32.39 -29.51 0.94
N VAL A 65 -31.65 -28.76 0.11
CA VAL A 65 -30.20 -28.56 0.25
C VAL A 65 -29.85 -27.76 1.50
N ARG A 66 -30.57 -26.66 1.80
CA ARG A 66 -30.38 -25.91 3.08
C ARG A 66 -30.63 -26.79 4.30
N ALA A 67 -31.60 -27.69 4.21
CA ALA A 67 -31.90 -28.68 5.24
C ALA A 67 -30.92 -29.86 5.26
N ARG A 68 -29.93 -29.88 4.35
CA ARG A 68 -28.89 -30.92 4.22
C ARG A 68 -29.47 -32.34 4.07
N SER A 69 -30.63 -32.46 3.42
CA SER A 69 -31.33 -33.73 3.27
C SER A 69 -31.26 -34.23 1.83
N LEU A 70 -30.26 -35.07 1.55
CA LEU A 70 -30.17 -35.81 0.30
C LEU A 70 -31.43 -36.67 0.02
N PRO A 71 -32.01 -37.40 1.00
CA PRO A 71 -33.23 -38.17 0.76
C PRO A 71 -34.41 -37.33 0.27
N LEU A 72 -34.63 -36.16 0.88
CA LEU A 72 -35.68 -35.24 0.46
C LEU A 72 -35.40 -34.64 -0.92
N LEU A 73 -34.15 -34.25 -1.18
CA LEU A 73 -33.72 -33.73 -2.48
C LEU A 73 -33.90 -34.78 -3.59
N ALA A 74 -33.47 -36.02 -3.34
CA ALA A 74 -33.60 -37.13 -4.28
C ALA A 74 -35.07 -37.49 -4.54
N GLU A 75 -35.93 -37.48 -3.52
CA GLU A 75 -37.36 -37.74 -3.67
C GLU A 75 -38.07 -36.63 -4.46
N LEU A 76 -37.73 -35.35 -4.21
CA LEU A 76 -38.23 -34.21 -4.99
C LEU A 76 -37.79 -34.31 -6.45
N HIS A 77 -36.52 -34.67 -6.70
CA HIS A 77 -35.98 -34.86 -8.04
C HIS A 77 -36.69 -36.02 -8.78
N ARG A 78 -36.80 -37.19 -8.14
CA ARG A 78 -37.43 -38.40 -8.70
C ARG A 78 -38.88 -38.15 -9.13
N ARG A 79 -39.59 -37.29 -8.41
CA ARG A 79 -40.99 -36.91 -8.70
C ARG A 79 -41.12 -35.66 -9.58
N GLN A 80 -40.01 -35.09 -10.05
CA GLN A 80 -39.96 -33.86 -10.84
C GLN A 80 -40.68 -32.68 -10.15
N LEU A 81 -40.58 -32.62 -8.82
CA LEU A 81 -41.25 -31.65 -7.98
C LEU A 81 -40.32 -30.45 -7.69
N GLY A 82 -40.37 -29.45 -8.58
CA GLY A 82 -39.62 -28.20 -8.44
C GLY A 82 -38.37 -28.10 -9.33
N ALA A 83 -37.60 -27.03 -9.16
CA ALA A 83 -36.34 -26.79 -9.85
C ALA A 83 -35.24 -26.45 -8.83
N CYS A 84 -33.98 -26.48 -9.25
CA CYS A 84 -32.84 -25.97 -8.49
C CYS A 84 -32.44 -24.59 -9.03
N SER A 85 -31.75 -23.79 -8.23
CA SER A 85 -30.91 -22.70 -8.75
C SER A 85 -29.44 -23.10 -8.72
N LYS A 86 -28.58 -22.25 -9.30
CA LYS A 86 -27.13 -22.30 -9.05
C LYS A 86 -26.80 -22.25 -7.55
N GLY A 87 -27.64 -21.55 -6.76
CA GLY A 87 -27.51 -21.46 -5.31
C GLY A 87 -27.66 -22.79 -4.57
N ALA A 88 -28.31 -23.81 -5.14
CA ALA A 88 -28.35 -25.15 -4.55
C ALA A 88 -26.93 -25.73 -4.45
N MET A 89 -26.16 -25.65 -5.55
CA MET A 89 -24.78 -26.13 -5.56
C MET A 89 -23.89 -25.30 -4.63
N ASP A 90 -24.07 -23.97 -4.62
CA ASP A 90 -23.29 -23.08 -3.76
C ASP A 90 -23.52 -23.35 -2.27
N ILE A 91 -24.78 -23.59 -1.86
CA ILE A 91 -25.14 -23.92 -0.48
C ILE A 91 -24.55 -25.28 -0.08
N ALA A 92 -24.67 -26.30 -0.94
CA ALA A 92 -24.10 -27.62 -0.68
C ALA A 92 -22.57 -27.54 -0.52
N ALA A 93 -21.91 -26.77 -1.38
CA ALA A 93 -20.47 -26.56 -1.33
C ALA A 93 -20.02 -25.77 -0.09
N ALA A 94 -20.74 -24.70 0.27
CA ALA A 94 -20.53 -23.93 1.49
C ALA A 94 -20.73 -24.74 2.77
N ASN A 95 -21.53 -25.81 2.70
CA ASN A 95 -21.84 -26.68 3.80
C ASN A 95 -20.92 -27.91 3.91
N GLY A 96 -20.10 -28.16 2.88
CA GLY A 96 -19.24 -29.34 2.81
C GLY A 96 -19.99 -30.64 2.48
N ASP A 97 -21.23 -30.56 1.97
CA ASP A 97 -22.08 -31.72 1.69
C ASP A 97 -21.70 -32.40 0.36
N LEU A 98 -20.60 -33.14 0.33
CA LEU A 98 -20.07 -33.78 -0.88
C LEU A 98 -21.11 -34.64 -1.61
N GLU A 99 -21.89 -35.44 -0.88
CA GLU A 99 -22.91 -36.31 -1.47
C GLU A 99 -24.03 -35.52 -2.17
N ILE A 100 -24.40 -34.35 -1.63
CA ILE A 100 -25.37 -33.45 -2.26
C ILE A 100 -24.76 -32.76 -3.47
N VAL A 101 -23.48 -32.36 -3.39
CA VAL A 101 -22.73 -31.77 -4.52
C VAL A 101 -22.66 -32.75 -5.69
N GLN A 102 -22.31 -34.02 -5.42
CA GLN A 102 -22.28 -35.10 -6.41
C GLN A 102 -23.66 -35.34 -7.01
N PHE A 103 -24.69 -35.47 -6.17
CA PHE A 103 -26.07 -35.67 -6.62
C PHE A 103 -26.53 -34.54 -7.55
N LEU A 104 -26.31 -33.29 -7.16
CA LEU A 104 -26.67 -32.12 -7.97
C LEU A 104 -25.87 -32.10 -9.29
N HIS A 105 -24.59 -32.44 -9.28
CA HIS A 105 -23.78 -32.47 -10.49
C HIS A 105 -24.25 -33.54 -11.49
N GLU A 106 -24.57 -34.74 -11.02
CA GLU A 106 -24.97 -35.87 -11.87
C GLU A 106 -26.41 -35.76 -12.39
N ASN A 107 -27.31 -35.14 -11.62
CA ASN A 107 -28.75 -35.20 -11.89
C ASN A 107 -29.37 -33.85 -12.30
N ARG A 108 -28.62 -32.74 -12.23
CA ARG A 108 -29.12 -31.39 -12.52
C ARG A 108 -28.22 -30.67 -13.53
N THR A 109 -28.80 -29.71 -14.25
CA THR A 109 -28.10 -28.97 -15.33
C THR A 109 -27.85 -27.51 -14.99
N GLU A 110 -28.36 -27.01 -13.87
CA GLU A 110 -28.23 -25.60 -13.47
C GLU A 110 -26.78 -25.20 -13.15
N GLY A 111 -25.95 -26.15 -12.71
CA GLY A 111 -24.52 -25.95 -12.42
C GLY A 111 -24.24 -25.17 -11.14
N ALA A 112 -22.95 -24.87 -10.91
CA ALA A 112 -22.48 -24.02 -9.82
C ALA A 112 -22.42 -22.54 -10.25
N SER A 113 -22.45 -21.62 -9.29
CA SER A 113 -21.89 -20.28 -9.51
C SER A 113 -20.39 -20.26 -9.16
N ALA A 114 -19.72 -19.12 -9.40
CA ALA A 114 -18.34 -18.92 -8.95
C ALA A 114 -18.20 -19.02 -7.42
N ASP A 115 -19.30 -18.86 -6.67
CA ASP A 115 -19.30 -18.81 -5.22
C ASP A 115 -19.20 -20.20 -4.56
N ALA A 116 -19.63 -21.29 -5.21
CA ALA A 116 -19.55 -22.64 -4.66
C ALA A 116 -18.13 -23.02 -4.23
N PHE A 117 -17.15 -22.75 -5.09
CA PHE A 117 -15.75 -23.06 -4.81
C PHE A 117 -15.20 -22.14 -3.72
N MET A 118 -15.49 -20.83 -3.78
CA MET A 118 -15.08 -19.85 -2.77
C MET A 118 -15.60 -20.22 -1.38
N PHE A 119 -16.89 -20.57 -1.25
CA PHE A 119 -17.47 -20.92 0.04
C PHE A 119 -16.91 -22.23 0.61
N ALA A 120 -16.66 -23.23 -0.25
CA ALA A 120 -15.99 -24.47 0.16
C ALA A 120 -14.55 -24.21 0.62
N ALA A 121 -13.82 -23.32 -0.08
CA ALA A 121 -12.44 -22.94 0.26
C ALA A 121 -12.37 -22.17 1.59
N LYS A 122 -13.20 -21.14 1.74
CA LYS A 122 -13.28 -20.32 2.97
C LYS A 122 -13.58 -21.15 4.22
N ARG A 123 -14.28 -22.27 4.07
CA ARG A 123 -14.66 -23.17 5.17
C ARG A 123 -13.83 -24.45 5.26
N GLY A 124 -12.80 -24.59 4.41
CA GLY A 124 -11.85 -25.71 4.47
C GLY A 124 -12.41 -27.06 4.01
N HIS A 125 -13.44 -27.09 3.16
CA HIS A 125 -14.08 -28.31 2.70
C HIS A 125 -13.31 -28.97 1.54
N GLN A 126 -12.15 -29.55 1.84
CA GLN A 126 -11.21 -30.09 0.84
C GLN A 126 -11.82 -31.13 -0.12
N GLN A 127 -12.66 -32.04 0.36
CA GLN A 127 -13.25 -33.09 -0.50
C GLN A 127 -14.19 -32.50 -1.56
N VAL A 128 -14.93 -31.45 -1.21
CA VAL A 128 -15.76 -30.69 -2.16
C VAL A 128 -14.88 -29.94 -3.15
N LEU A 129 -13.79 -29.32 -2.71
CA LEU A 129 -12.86 -28.61 -3.59
C LEU A 129 -12.21 -29.54 -4.62
N THR A 130 -11.82 -30.74 -4.21
CA THR A 130 -11.27 -31.77 -5.11
C THR A 130 -12.32 -32.15 -6.15
N PHE A 131 -13.54 -32.46 -5.72
CA PHE A 131 -14.62 -32.83 -6.64
C PHE A 131 -14.96 -31.72 -7.64
N LEU A 132 -15.13 -30.48 -7.17
CA LEU A 132 -15.43 -29.32 -8.03
C LEU A 132 -14.29 -28.98 -8.99
N ARG A 133 -13.04 -29.34 -8.66
CA ARG A 133 -11.87 -29.18 -9.53
C ARG A 133 -11.85 -30.22 -10.64
N GLU A 134 -12.16 -31.48 -10.32
CA GLU A 134 -12.16 -32.60 -11.26
C GLU A 134 -13.30 -32.55 -12.28
N HIS A 135 -14.41 -31.88 -11.95
CA HIS A 135 -15.65 -31.93 -12.73
C HIS A 135 -16.06 -30.57 -13.35
N ARG A 136 -15.11 -29.67 -13.62
CA ARG A 136 -15.40 -28.42 -14.34
C ARG A 136 -15.78 -28.69 -15.81
N PRO A 137 -16.83 -28.03 -16.35
CA PRO A 137 -17.24 -28.24 -17.73
C PRO A 137 -16.15 -27.79 -18.72
N ALA A 138 -15.93 -28.61 -19.75
CA ALA A 138 -14.96 -28.37 -20.82
C ALA A 138 -15.27 -27.12 -21.67
N ASP A 139 -16.47 -26.53 -21.54
CA ASP A 139 -16.95 -25.50 -22.46
C ASP A 139 -16.28 -24.13 -22.22
N GLU A 140 -15.65 -23.92 -21.06
CA GLU A 140 -14.73 -22.79 -20.82
C GLU A 140 -13.34 -22.98 -21.47
N HIS A 141 -13.05 -24.14 -22.07
CA HIS A 141 -11.85 -24.35 -22.92
C HIS A 141 -12.03 -23.76 -24.32
N SER A 142 -13.15 -23.11 -24.61
CA SER A 142 -13.52 -22.62 -25.95
C SER A 142 -13.91 -21.14 -26.01
N ALA A 143 -13.57 -20.34 -25.00
CA ALA A 143 -13.36 -18.91 -25.27
C ALA A 143 -12.24 -18.80 -26.33
N PRO A 144 -12.36 -17.93 -27.35
CA PRO A 144 -11.31 -17.81 -28.35
C PRO A 144 -10.01 -17.52 -27.61
N VAL A 145 -9.06 -18.45 -27.74
CA VAL A 145 -7.69 -18.25 -27.27
C VAL A 145 -7.13 -17.13 -28.13
N LEU A 146 -7.35 -15.88 -27.71
CA LEU A 146 -6.38 -14.84 -27.99
C LEU A 146 -5.09 -15.36 -27.35
N PRO A 147 -4.04 -15.64 -28.12
CA PRO A 147 -2.86 -16.30 -27.61
C PRO A 147 -2.35 -15.51 -26.40
N PHE A 148 -2.11 -16.20 -25.28
CA PHE A 148 -1.66 -15.71 -23.97
C PHE A 148 -0.70 -14.50 -24.02
N ARG A 149 0.19 -14.49 -25.02
CA ARG A 149 1.04 -13.34 -25.34
C ARG A 149 0.25 -12.07 -25.59
N ASN A 150 -0.77 -12.05 -26.44
CA ASN A 150 -1.44 -10.82 -26.86
C ASN A 150 -2.20 -10.11 -25.74
N ILE A 151 -2.74 -10.80 -24.73
CA ILE A 151 -3.47 -10.14 -23.63
C ILE A 151 -2.50 -9.42 -22.69
N ILE A 152 -1.48 -10.13 -22.19
CA ILE A 152 -0.49 -9.57 -21.24
C ILE A 152 0.53 -8.67 -21.96
N THR A 153 0.91 -8.96 -23.20
CA THR A 153 1.88 -8.12 -23.95
C THR A 153 1.25 -6.91 -24.65
N SER A 154 -0.08 -6.82 -24.74
CA SER A 154 -0.73 -5.60 -25.26
C SER A 154 -0.50 -4.39 -24.36
N THR A 155 -0.27 -4.63 -23.07
CA THR A 155 0.04 -3.62 -22.07
C THR A 155 1.48 -3.81 -21.61
N GLY A 156 2.42 -3.15 -22.30
CA GLY A 156 3.87 -3.32 -22.10
C GLY A 156 4.40 -3.18 -20.66
N THR A 157 3.56 -2.70 -19.73
CA THR A 157 3.82 -2.60 -18.29
C THR A 157 4.00 -3.96 -17.61
N THR A 158 3.16 -4.97 -17.84
CA THR A 158 3.30 -6.28 -17.14
C THR A 158 4.57 -7.03 -17.58
N SER A 159 5.00 -6.81 -18.82
CA SER A 159 6.23 -7.41 -19.37
C SER A 159 7.51 -6.78 -18.81
N CYS A 160 7.49 -5.50 -18.40
CA CYS A 160 8.68 -4.85 -17.83
C CYS A 160 8.92 -5.19 -16.36
N TYR A 161 7.89 -5.68 -15.65
CA TYR A 161 7.98 -6.18 -14.28
C TYR A 161 8.01 -7.72 -14.22
N ARG A 162 8.21 -8.40 -15.35
CA ARG A 162 8.20 -9.86 -15.41
C ARG A 162 9.38 -10.44 -14.60
N ILE A 163 9.07 -11.34 -13.67
CA ILE A 163 10.05 -12.14 -12.93
C ILE A 163 9.87 -13.63 -13.24
N ASP A 164 10.90 -14.45 -13.00
CA ASP A 164 10.74 -15.89 -13.05
C ASP A 164 9.91 -16.36 -11.85
N ALA A 165 9.00 -17.29 -12.08
CA ALA A 165 8.17 -17.84 -11.00
C ALA A 165 9.02 -18.69 -10.04
N ASP A 166 10.11 -19.29 -10.53
CA ASP A 166 11.02 -20.12 -9.74
C ASP A 166 11.87 -19.29 -8.75
N ASP A 167 12.03 -17.99 -8.98
CA ASP A 167 12.75 -17.07 -8.08
C ASP A 167 11.91 -16.68 -6.84
N LEU A 168 10.62 -17.05 -6.83
CA LEU A 168 9.66 -16.68 -5.80
C LEU A 168 9.37 -17.85 -4.85
N GLU A 169 9.80 -17.73 -3.60
CA GLU A 169 9.51 -18.72 -2.55
C GLU A 169 8.24 -18.33 -1.78
N LEU A 170 7.17 -19.11 -1.91
CA LEU A 170 5.94 -18.93 -1.13
C LEU A 170 6.09 -19.58 0.25
N LEU A 171 5.96 -18.79 1.32
CA LEU A 171 6.15 -19.26 2.69
C LEU A 171 4.82 -19.60 3.38
N SER A 172 3.96 -18.61 3.59
CA SER A 172 2.70 -18.81 4.33
C SER A 172 1.58 -17.95 3.78
N VAL A 173 0.34 -18.44 3.89
CA VAL A 173 -0.83 -17.65 3.46
C VAL A 173 -1.08 -16.54 4.47
N ALA A 174 -1.00 -15.29 4.02
CA ALA A 174 -1.31 -14.11 4.79
C ALA A 174 -2.83 -13.85 4.82
N GLY A 175 -3.54 -14.12 3.73
CA GLY A 175 -5.00 -13.97 3.69
C GLY A 175 -5.64 -14.42 2.38
N TYR A 176 -6.96 -14.40 2.34
CA TYR A 176 -7.75 -14.72 1.15
C TYR A 176 -8.67 -13.54 0.81
N GLY A 177 -8.62 -13.08 -0.43
CA GLY A 177 -9.57 -12.16 -1.03
C GLY A 177 -10.67 -12.89 -1.79
N ALA A 178 -11.55 -12.14 -2.45
CA ALA A 178 -12.65 -12.70 -3.25
C ALA A 178 -12.16 -13.44 -4.51
N THR A 179 -11.10 -12.94 -5.16
CA THR A 179 -10.58 -13.47 -6.43
C THR A 179 -9.12 -13.94 -6.34
N ALA A 180 -8.41 -13.60 -5.26
CA ALA A 180 -6.99 -13.84 -5.10
C ALA A 180 -6.65 -14.26 -3.68
N GLU A 181 -5.61 -15.05 -3.53
CA GLU A 181 -4.97 -15.36 -2.25
C GLU A 181 -3.71 -14.50 -2.08
N VAL A 182 -3.39 -14.16 -0.84
CA VAL A 182 -2.22 -13.35 -0.48
C VAL A 182 -1.29 -14.20 0.36
N TRP A 183 -0.04 -14.32 -0.07
CA TRP A 183 1.00 -15.10 0.56
C TRP A 183 2.16 -14.23 0.98
N HIS A 184 2.69 -14.47 2.17
CA HIS A 184 4.04 -14.08 2.52
C HIS A 184 5.05 -14.95 1.77
N GLY A 185 6.03 -14.32 1.15
CA GLY A 185 7.07 -15.01 0.39
C GLY A 185 8.42 -14.32 0.44
N LEU A 186 9.41 -14.91 -0.24
CA LEU A 186 10.74 -14.37 -0.45
C LEU A 186 11.03 -14.25 -1.95
N LEU A 187 11.59 -13.12 -2.34
CA LEU A 187 12.19 -12.91 -3.66
C LEU A 187 13.62 -12.45 -3.45
N ASP A 188 14.61 -13.19 -3.96
CA ASP A 188 16.03 -12.95 -3.71
C ASP A 188 16.38 -12.78 -2.22
N GLY A 189 15.72 -13.56 -1.34
CA GLY A 189 15.89 -13.50 0.11
C GLY A 189 15.25 -12.27 0.78
N LYS A 190 14.54 -11.40 0.05
CA LYS A 190 13.78 -10.27 0.60
C LYS A 190 12.33 -10.68 0.81
N SER A 191 11.78 -10.28 1.96
CA SER A 191 10.36 -10.47 2.29
C SER A 191 9.47 -9.70 1.31
N VAL A 192 8.49 -10.38 0.74
CA VAL A 192 7.51 -9.82 -0.21
C VAL A 192 6.10 -10.31 0.10
N ALA A 193 5.12 -9.57 -0.43
CA ALA A 193 3.73 -9.98 -0.47
C ALA A 193 3.34 -10.45 -1.86
N VAL A 194 2.76 -11.64 -1.93
CA VAL A 194 2.47 -12.32 -3.18
C VAL A 194 0.98 -12.52 -3.29
N LYS A 195 0.33 -11.71 -4.13
CA LYS A 195 -1.08 -11.83 -4.44
C LYS A 195 -1.22 -12.70 -5.69
N ARG A 196 -1.84 -13.87 -5.56
CA ARG A 196 -2.01 -14.84 -6.64
C ARG A 196 -3.49 -14.99 -6.98
N LEU A 197 -3.82 -14.91 -8.26
CA LEU A 197 -5.18 -15.16 -8.73
C LEU A 197 -5.57 -16.61 -8.42
N LEU A 198 -6.74 -16.80 -7.83
CA LEU A 198 -7.24 -18.15 -7.56
C LEU A 198 -7.61 -18.81 -8.89
N ALA A 199 -7.06 -20.00 -9.15
CA ALA A 199 -7.36 -20.82 -10.33
C ALA A 199 -8.87 -21.15 -10.51
N ALA A 200 -9.70 -20.91 -9.49
CA ALA A 200 -11.15 -21.04 -9.59
C ALA A 200 -11.88 -19.84 -10.20
N HIS A 201 -11.18 -18.73 -10.32
CA HIS A 201 -11.70 -17.48 -10.82
C HIS A 201 -11.03 -17.09 -12.14
N SER A 202 -10.27 -17.97 -12.82
CA SER A 202 -9.55 -17.70 -14.08
C SER A 202 -10.43 -17.44 -15.32
N LEU A 203 -11.70 -17.11 -15.11
CA LEU A 203 -12.53 -16.46 -16.12
C LEU A 203 -11.80 -15.23 -16.67
N VAL A 204 -11.90 -15.03 -17.98
CA VAL A 204 -11.25 -13.95 -18.73
C VAL A 204 -11.45 -12.58 -18.08
N GLN A 205 -12.64 -12.31 -17.51
CA GLN A 205 -12.93 -11.04 -16.84
C GLN A 205 -12.08 -10.82 -15.58
N HIS A 206 -11.97 -11.81 -14.68
CA HIS A 206 -11.17 -11.63 -13.47
C HIS A 206 -9.67 -11.56 -13.77
N VAL A 207 -9.21 -12.26 -14.82
CA VAL A 207 -7.84 -12.10 -15.32
C VAL A 207 -7.62 -10.65 -15.78
N HIS A 208 -8.55 -10.07 -16.54
CA HIS A 208 -8.48 -8.66 -16.95
C HIS A 208 -8.52 -7.70 -15.76
N ASP A 209 -9.41 -7.91 -14.80
CA ASP A 209 -9.51 -7.05 -13.61
C ASP A 209 -8.22 -7.10 -12.79
N PHE A 210 -7.61 -8.29 -12.66
CA PHE A 210 -6.36 -8.48 -11.94
C PHE A 210 -5.16 -7.90 -12.68
N ILE A 211 -5.11 -8.01 -14.02
CA ILE A 211 -4.11 -7.31 -14.85
C ILE A 211 -4.26 -5.79 -14.70
N HIS A 212 -5.49 -5.27 -14.71
CA HIS A 212 -5.74 -3.85 -14.53
C HIS A 212 -5.29 -3.36 -13.15
N GLU A 213 -5.51 -4.15 -12.10
CA GLU A 213 -4.98 -3.88 -10.77
C GLU A 213 -3.44 -3.79 -10.78
N ILE A 214 -2.76 -4.77 -11.39
CA ILE A 214 -1.29 -4.78 -11.53
C ILE A 214 -0.79 -3.53 -12.26
N GLU A 215 -1.43 -3.15 -13.37
CA GLU A 215 -1.06 -1.97 -14.15
C GLU A 215 -1.25 -0.68 -13.36
N LEU A 216 -2.35 -0.58 -12.63
CA LEU A 216 -2.63 0.56 -11.78
C LEU A 216 -1.57 0.67 -10.68
N THR A 217 -1.24 -0.42 -10.00
CA THR A 217 -0.15 -0.45 -9.00
C THR A 217 1.20 -0.05 -9.62
N ALA A 218 1.53 -0.59 -10.80
CA ALA A 218 2.77 -0.27 -11.53
C ALA A 218 2.88 1.22 -11.92
N SER A 219 1.73 1.90 -12.10
CA SER A 219 1.69 3.32 -12.47
C SER A 219 2.02 4.27 -11.32
N PHE A 220 1.88 3.82 -10.06
CA PHE A 220 2.11 4.65 -8.89
C PHE A 220 3.59 4.65 -8.46
N LYS A 221 4.28 5.76 -8.68
CA LYS A 221 5.63 5.99 -8.15
C LYS A 221 5.55 6.85 -6.89
N SER A 222 5.42 6.23 -5.73
CA SER A 222 5.33 6.94 -4.45
C SER A 222 5.90 6.10 -3.31
N PRO A 223 6.78 6.66 -2.45
CA PRO A 223 7.26 5.94 -1.26
C PRO A 223 6.16 5.66 -0.22
N ALA A 224 4.96 6.24 -0.39
CA ALA A 224 3.81 6.04 0.49
C ALA A 224 2.80 5.00 -0.03
N ILE A 225 3.02 4.43 -1.21
CA ILE A 225 2.16 3.41 -1.81
C ILE A 225 2.99 2.14 -1.96
N VAL A 226 2.43 1.00 -1.53
CA VAL A 226 3.02 -0.34 -1.70
C VAL A 226 3.44 -0.52 -3.16
N GLN A 227 4.72 -0.76 -3.39
CA GLN A 227 5.29 -0.79 -4.73
C GLN A 227 5.14 -2.17 -5.35
N LEU A 228 4.89 -2.19 -6.67
CA LEU A 228 4.99 -3.41 -7.47
C LEU A 228 6.46 -3.79 -7.61
N VAL A 229 6.81 -4.97 -7.12
CA VAL A 229 8.16 -5.54 -7.22
C VAL A 229 8.29 -6.37 -8.50
N GLY A 230 7.27 -7.16 -8.81
CA GLY A 230 7.30 -8.05 -9.96
C GLY A 230 5.96 -8.70 -10.27
N VAL A 231 5.89 -9.33 -11.42
CA VAL A 231 4.73 -10.08 -11.89
C VAL A 231 5.21 -11.44 -12.41
N ALA A 232 4.64 -12.52 -11.90
CA ALA A 232 4.96 -13.90 -12.29
C ALA A 232 3.71 -14.60 -12.83
N TRP A 233 3.90 -15.53 -13.76
CA TRP A 233 2.84 -16.36 -14.36
C TRP A 233 3.46 -17.47 -15.20
N THR A 234 2.92 -18.68 -15.20
CA THR A 234 3.24 -19.73 -16.18
C THR A 234 2.03 -20.05 -17.06
N SER A 235 0.82 -19.79 -16.55
CA SER A 235 -0.46 -19.89 -17.23
C SER A 235 -1.43 -18.78 -16.76
N PHE A 236 -2.71 -18.85 -17.15
CA PHE A 236 -3.72 -17.93 -16.62
C PHE A 236 -4.10 -18.22 -15.16
N ASP A 237 -3.86 -19.44 -14.68
CA ASP A 237 -4.31 -19.93 -13.37
C ASP A 237 -3.33 -19.59 -12.23
N ASP A 238 -2.15 -19.05 -12.56
CA ASP A 238 -1.10 -18.70 -11.61
C ASP A 238 -0.57 -17.28 -11.77
N LEU A 239 -1.34 -16.41 -12.44
CA LEU A 239 -1.00 -14.99 -12.51
C LEU A 239 -0.83 -14.41 -11.10
N THR A 240 0.33 -13.83 -10.88
CA THR A 240 0.84 -13.47 -9.57
C THR A 240 1.41 -12.06 -9.60
N CYS A 241 0.96 -11.24 -8.67
CA CYS A 241 1.43 -9.89 -8.39
C CYS A 241 2.31 -9.92 -7.13
N VAL A 242 3.54 -9.42 -7.22
CA VAL A 242 4.50 -9.37 -6.11
C VAL A 242 4.70 -7.92 -5.66
N LEU A 243 4.47 -7.68 -4.38
CA LEU A 243 4.45 -6.38 -3.71
C LEU A 243 5.52 -6.34 -2.60
N ASP A 244 6.01 -5.15 -2.27
CA ASP A 244 7.07 -4.96 -1.27
C ASP A 244 6.59 -5.05 0.20
N SER A 245 5.27 -5.03 0.44
CA SER A 245 4.69 -5.06 1.78
C SER A 245 3.28 -5.66 1.82
N MET A 246 2.89 -6.17 3.01
CA MET A 246 1.59 -6.78 3.29
C MET A 246 0.55 -5.74 3.70
N THR A 247 -0.59 -5.71 3.01
CA THR A 247 -1.83 -5.14 3.55
C THR A 247 -2.79 -6.28 3.90
N MET A 248 -3.07 -6.45 5.18
CA MET A 248 -4.03 -7.45 5.67
C MET A 248 -5.45 -6.91 5.53
N GLY A 249 -6.28 -7.57 4.69
CA GLY A 249 -7.75 -7.45 4.71
C GLY A 249 -8.40 -6.88 3.46
N VAL A 250 -9.54 -7.44 3.06
CA VAL A 250 -10.43 -6.92 2.00
C VAL A 250 -11.82 -6.69 2.59
N GLY A 251 -12.35 -5.48 2.36
CA GLY A 251 -13.76 -5.13 2.54
C GLY A 251 -14.11 -4.62 3.93
N THR A 252 -14.14 -3.29 4.11
CA THR A 252 -14.52 -2.72 5.39
C THR A 252 -15.52 -1.58 5.23
N ALA A 253 -16.80 -1.97 5.20
CA ALA A 253 -17.94 -1.07 5.00
C ALA A 253 -18.01 0.12 5.97
N ARG A 254 -17.30 0.04 7.12
CA ARG A 254 -17.21 1.13 8.10
C ARG A 254 -16.37 2.33 7.63
N TRP A 255 -15.52 2.14 6.60
CA TRP A 255 -14.72 3.20 6.00
C TRP A 255 -15.36 3.75 4.70
N MET A 256 -16.40 3.08 4.19
CA MET A 256 -17.05 3.49 2.94
C MET A 256 -17.88 4.76 3.13
N ALA A 257 -17.76 5.67 2.17
CA ALA A 257 -18.58 6.88 2.13
C ALA A 257 -20.07 6.55 1.90
N PRO A 258 -21.00 7.34 2.45
CA PRO A 258 -22.44 7.13 2.32
C PRO A 258 -22.92 7.00 0.86
N GLU A 259 -22.36 7.80 -0.04
CA GLU A 259 -22.72 7.79 -1.46
C GLU A 259 -22.20 6.55 -2.22
N VAL A 260 -21.13 5.92 -1.74
CA VAL A 260 -20.61 4.67 -2.31
C VAL A 260 -21.49 3.49 -1.90
N LEU A 261 -22.04 3.52 -0.67
CA LEU A 261 -23.06 2.55 -0.22
C LEU A 261 -24.37 2.64 -1.03
N LEU A 262 -24.58 3.76 -1.72
CA LEU A 262 -25.74 4.07 -2.56
C LEU A 262 -25.55 3.72 -4.06
N ASP A 263 -24.43 3.11 -4.43
CA ASP A 263 -24.06 2.77 -5.82
C ASP A 263 -23.98 3.99 -6.75
N HIS A 264 -23.64 5.18 -6.22
CA HIS A 264 -23.45 6.40 -7.01
C HIS A 264 -22.05 6.52 -7.65
N GLY A 265 -21.25 5.45 -7.58
CA GLY A 265 -19.89 5.41 -8.11
C GLY A 265 -18.84 5.95 -7.14
N TYR A 266 -17.59 5.55 -7.36
CA TYR A 266 -16.44 6.00 -6.57
C TYR A 266 -15.97 7.39 -7.03
N THR A 267 -15.69 8.28 -6.08
CA THR A 267 -15.18 9.63 -6.33
C THR A 267 -14.01 9.95 -5.42
N VAL A 268 -13.20 10.95 -5.78
CA VAL A 268 -12.12 11.45 -4.91
C VAL A 268 -12.64 11.87 -3.54
N ALA A 269 -13.87 12.40 -3.46
CA ALA A 269 -14.48 12.77 -2.19
C ALA A 269 -14.78 11.55 -1.31
N ALA A 270 -15.04 10.37 -1.88
CA ALA A 270 -15.21 9.13 -1.14
C ALA A 270 -13.88 8.64 -0.51
N ASP A 271 -12.75 8.87 -1.17
CA ASP A 271 -11.42 8.59 -0.59
C ASP A 271 -11.14 9.51 0.60
N ILE A 272 -11.55 10.79 0.53
CA ILE A 272 -11.42 11.72 1.66
C ILE A 272 -12.25 11.27 2.86
N TYR A 273 -13.46 10.75 2.64
CA TYR A 273 -14.25 10.15 3.71
C TYR A 273 -13.54 8.95 4.34
N SER A 274 -13.02 8.05 3.50
CA SER A 274 -12.28 6.86 3.93
C SER A 274 -11.04 7.25 4.75
N PHE A 275 -10.31 8.28 4.32
CA PHE A 275 -9.20 8.86 5.06
C PHE A 275 -9.66 9.45 6.41
N GLY A 276 -10.80 10.12 6.46
CA GLY A 276 -11.40 10.59 7.71
C GLY A 276 -11.67 9.46 8.71
N MET A 277 -12.09 8.29 8.24
CA MET A 277 -12.28 7.10 9.07
C MET A 277 -10.95 6.50 9.56
N VAL A 278 -9.86 6.62 8.79
CA VAL A 278 -8.51 6.30 9.28
C VAL A 278 -8.07 7.26 10.38
N LEU A 279 -8.40 8.56 10.28
CA LEU A 279 -8.13 9.51 11.35
C LEU A 279 -8.92 9.21 12.63
N VAL A 280 -10.17 8.75 12.49
CA VAL A 280 -10.97 8.24 13.63
C VAL A 280 -10.25 7.07 14.28
N GLU A 281 -9.78 6.09 13.50
CA GLU A 281 -9.04 4.94 14.00
C GLU A 281 -7.76 5.34 14.74
N PHE A 282 -7.01 6.33 14.23
CA PHE A 282 -5.86 6.90 14.94
C PHE A 282 -6.25 7.65 16.22
N ALA A 283 -7.42 8.30 16.26
CA ALA A 283 -7.89 8.97 17.47
C ALA A 283 -8.33 7.97 18.56
N THR A 284 -8.96 6.86 18.16
CA THR A 284 -9.54 5.88 19.10
C THR A 284 -8.64 4.68 19.37
N HIS A 285 -7.65 4.41 18.51
CA HIS A 285 -6.87 3.17 18.49
C HIS A 285 -7.76 1.92 18.40
N ASP A 286 -8.89 2.02 17.71
CA ASP A 286 -9.91 0.99 17.58
C ASP A 286 -10.65 1.16 16.26
N ILE A 287 -11.30 0.10 15.78
CA ILE A 287 -12.08 0.10 14.55
C ILE A 287 -13.19 1.18 14.62
N PRO A 288 -13.47 1.93 13.53
CA PRO A 288 -14.54 2.92 13.54
C PRO A 288 -15.86 2.35 14.08
N PHE A 289 -16.52 3.11 14.94
CA PHE A 289 -17.77 2.75 15.63
C PHE A 289 -17.67 1.60 16.66
N ALA A 290 -16.47 1.13 17.04
CA ALA A 290 -16.30 0.02 18.00
C ALA A 290 -17.03 0.25 19.35
N ASN A 291 -17.09 1.50 19.82
CA ASN A 291 -17.74 1.85 21.08
C ASN A 291 -19.26 2.07 20.98
N HIS A 292 -19.85 1.99 19.78
CA HIS A 292 -21.29 2.20 19.60
C HIS A 292 -22.06 0.96 20.00
N LYS A 293 -23.09 1.16 20.83
CA LYS A 293 -23.92 0.08 21.38
C LYS A 293 -25.37 0.30 21.01
N ASN A 294 -26.08 -0.79 20.79
CA ASN A 294 -27.52 -0.78 20.63
C ASN A 294 -28.17 -0.27 21.94
N PRO A 295 -28.97 0.80 21.91
CA PRO A 295 -29.52 1.42 23.14
C PRO A 295 -30.41 0.48 23.95
N THR A 296 -31.06 -0.47 23.29
CA THR A 296 -32.00 -1.41 23.92
C THR A 296 -31.30 -2.61 24.54
N THR A 297 -30.27 -3.14 23.86
CA THR A 297 -29.61 -4.39 24.30
C THR A 297 -28.28 -4.17 25.00
N GLY A 298 -27.69 -2.98 24.89
CA GLY A 298 -26.36 -2.65 25.41
C GLY A 298 -25.20 -3.36 24.71
N LYS A 299 -25.47 -4.18 23.67
CA LYS A 299 -24.46 -4.90 22.89
C LYS A 299 -23.86 -3.99 21.81
N PRO A 300 -22.61 -4.23 21.37
CA PRO A 300 -22.01 -3.52 20.25
C PRO A 300 -22.89 -3.58 18.99
N LEU A 301 -22.89 -2.50 18.20
CA LEU A 301 -23.59 -2.50 16.92
C LEU A 301 -22.93 -3.49 15.94
N VAL A 302 -23.76 -4.26 15.24
CA VAL A 302 -23.33 -5.10 14.12
C VAL A 302 -23.11 -4.24 12.87
N ASP A 303 -22.27 -4.70 11.94
CA ASP A 303 -21.90 -3.94 10.73
C ASP A 303 -23.12 -3.46 9.93
N THR A 304 -24.16 -4.30 9.80
CA THR A 304 -25.40 -3.91 9.10
C THR A 304 -26.09 -2.73 9.77
N ALA A 305 -26.11 -2.66 11.10
CA ALA A 305 -26.70 -1.54 11.83
C ALA A 305 -25.86 -0.27 11.68
N ILE A 306 -24.53 -0.40 11.62
CA ILE A 306 -23.61 0.71 11.37
C ILE A 306 -23.81 1.26 9.96
N ILE A 307 -23.82 0.39 8.94
CA ILE A 307 -24.07 0.76 7.54
C ILE A 307 -25.41 1.49 7.40
N VAL A 308 -26.48 0.96 8.00
CA VAL A 308 -27.80 1.61 8.00
C VAL A 308 -27.78 2.96 8.72
N GLY A 309 -27.01 3.08 9.80
CA GLY A 309 -26.84 4.34 10.53
C GLY A 309 -26.09 5.41 9.72
N ILE A 310 -24.99 5.03 9.07
CA ILE A 310 -24.22 5.91 8.17
C ILE A 310 -25.10 6.32 7.00
N PHE A 311 -25.78 5.37 6.37
CA PHE A 311 -26.68 5.59 5.25
C PHE A 311 -27.79 6.60 5.58
N ASN A 312 -28.40 6.50 6.76
CA ASN A 312 -29.46 7.40 7.20
C ASN A 312 -28.95 8.72 7.80
N HIS A 313 -27.64 8.97 7.73
CA HIS A 313 -26.98 10.13 8.35
C HIS A 313 -27.26 10.25 9.86
N SER A 314 -27.48 9.12 10.53
CA SER A 314 -27.87 9.06 11.95
C SER A 314 -26.76 8.58 12.87
N LEU A 315 -25.62 8.18 12.31
CA LEU A 315 -24.48 7.65 13.03
C LEU A 315 -23.19 8.39 12.64
N ILE A 316 -22.51 8.95 13.63
CA ILE A 316 -21.19 9.57 13.50
C ILE A 316 -20.22 8.87 14.45
N PRO A 317 -18.93 8.73 14.09
CA PRO A 317 -17.95 8.10 14.96
C PRO A 317 -17.65 8.99 16.18
N SER A 318 -17.07 8.39 17.21
CA SER A 318 -16.51 9.12 18.35
C SER A 318 -14.99 9.21 18.23
N PHE A 319 -14.38 10.24 18.80
CA PHE A 319 -12.94 10.47 18.75
C PHE A 319 -12.18 10.09 20.03
N GLY A 320 -12.87 9.54 21.04
CA GLY A 320 -12.28 9.32 22.36
C GLY A 320 -12.01 10.62 23.15
N LEU A 321 -11.76 10.51 24.46
CA LEU A 321 -11.59 11.68 25.33
C LEU A 321 -10.21 12.36 25.21
N ASN A 322 -9.21 11.66 24.67
CA ASN A 322 -7.81 12.10 24.62
C ASN A 322 -7.35 12.54 23.22
N SER A 323 -8.25 12.58 22.23
CA SER A 323 -7.87 12.99 20.87
C SER A 323 -7.54 14.50 20.83
N PRO A 324 -6.44 14.91 20.18
CA PRO A 324 -6.19 16.30 19.88
C PRO A 324 -7.35 16.93 19.10
N ALA A 325 -7.73 18.16 19.45
CA ALA A 325 -8.87 18.85 18.81
C ALA A 325 -8.69 18.97 17.29
N TRP A 326 -7.48 19.31 16.83
CA TRP A 326 -7.18 19.42 15.40
C TRP A 326 -7.45 18.12 14.63
N LEU A 327 -7.21 16.95 15.26
CA LEU A 327 -7.39 15.65 14.64
C LEU A 327 -8.87 15.34 14.50
N SER A 328 -9.66 15.58 15.56
CA SER A 328 -11.11 15.39 15.52
C SER A 328 -11.79 16.37 14.57
N ASP A 329 -11.34 17.62 14.48
CA ASP A 329 -11.89 18.63 13.59
C ASP A 329 -11.66 18.24 12.13
N LEU A 330 -10.40 17.91 11.78
CA LEU A 330 -10.04 17.44 10.43
C LEU A 330 -10.79 16.17 10.05
N ALA A 331 -10.85 15.19 10.96
CA ALA A 331 -11.57 13.95 10.69
C ALA A 331 -13.07 14.20 10.48
N THR A 332 -13.67 15.10 11.27
CA THR A 332 -15.09 15.50 11.14
C THR A 332 -15.37 16.16 9.79
N GLU A 333 -14.47 17.04 9.31
CA GLU A 333 -14.58 17.63 7.98
C GLU A 333 -14.49 16.57 6.87
N CYS A 334 -13.55 15.63 6.99
CA CYS A 334 -13.36 14.53 6.04
C CYS A 334 -14.58 13.60 5.95
N ILE A 335 -15.22 13.27 7.08
CA ILE A 335 -16.36 12.34 7.13
C ILE A 335 -17.72 13.02 6.93
N SER A 336 -17.77 14.25 6.42
CA SER A 336 -19.02 14.94 6.12
C SER A 336 -19.94 14.09 5.21
N PHE A 337 -21.23 14.02 5.54
CA PHE A 337 -22.21 13.31 4.71
C PHE A 337 -22.40 13.95 3.33
N ASP A 338 -22.14 15.24 3.20
CA ASP A 338 -22.16 15.97 1.93
C ASP A 338 -20.76 15.91 1.29
N PRO A 339 -20.56 15.20 0.17
CA PRO A 339 -19.27 15.06 -0.48
C PRO A 339 -18.65 16.40 -0.89
N SER A 340 -19.46 17.41 -1.19
CA SER A 340 -18.99 18.73 -1.62
C SER A 340 -18.37 19.56 -0.48
N LYS A 341 -18.66 19.20 0.77
CA LYS A 341 -18.11 19.86 1.97
C LYS A 341 -16.80 19.26 2.45
N ARG A 342 -16.40 18.10 1.89
CA ARG A 342 -15.16 17.44 2.28
C ARG A 342 -13.96 18.21 1.71
N PRO A 343 -12.85 18.34 2.47
CA PRO A 343 -11.68 19.04 2.01
C PRO A 343 -10.99 18.28 0.85
N SER A 344 -10.30 19.02 -0.02
CA SER A 344 -9.42 18.38 -1.00
C SER A 344 -8.20 17.76 -0.32
N ILE A 345 -7.57 16.75 -0.93
CA ILE A 345 -6.34 16.15 -0.37
C ILE A 345 -5.20 17.19 -0.21
N GLY A 346 -5.16 18.22 -1.07
CA GLY A 346 -4.21 19.32 -0.94
C GLY A 346 -4.47 20.16 0.31
N THR A 347 -5.75 20.41 0.64
CA THR A 347 -6.17 21.08 1.88
C THR A 347 -5.80 20.24 3.10
N VAL A 348 -6.14 18.95 3.09
CA VAL A 348 -5.80 18.01 4.16
C VAL A 348 -4.29 17.96 4.39
N THR A 349 -3.51 17.83 3.32
CA THR A 349 -2.05 17.79 3.38
C THR A 349 -1.49 19.07 4.03
N LYS A 350 -2.02 20.23 3.64
CA LYS A 350 -1.62 21.51 4.24
C LYS A 350 -1.96 21.56 5.73
N MET A 351 -3.19 21.16 6.11
CA MET A 351 -3.62 21.14 7.51
C MET A 351 -2.74 20.23 8.37
N LEU A 352 -2.35 19.06 7.86
CA LEU A 352 -1.44 18.13 8.53
C LEU A 352 -0.02 18.69 8.64
N GLN A 353 0.48 19.33 7.58
CA GLN A 353 1.80 19.99 7.57
C GLN A 353 1.89 21.17 8.55
N ASP A 354 0.77 21.86 8.78
CA ASP A 354 0.68 22.97 9.72
C ASP A 354 0.61 22.49 11.19
N GLN A 355 0.45 21.18 11.46
CA GLN A 355 0.45 20.64 12.82
C GLN A 355 1.87 20.51 13.39
N HIS A 356 2.28 21.51 14.17
CA HIS A 356 3.62 21.59 14.77
C HIS A 356 3.96 20.36 15.65
N GLU A 357 3.04 19.94 16.53
CA GLU A 357 3.26 18.79 17.42
C GLU A 357 3.43 17.48 16.65
N LEU A 358 2.67 17.29 15.57
CA LEU A 358 2.79 16.14 14.69
C LEU A 358 4.15 16.13 13.99
N LEU A 359 4.56 17.27 13.44
CA LEU A 359 5.86 17.40 12.79
C LEU A 359 7.01 17.15 13.77
N LEU A 360 6.94 17.67 14.99
CA LEU A 360 7.88 17.37 16.06
C LEU A 360 7.93 15.88 16.39
N ALA A 361 6.78 15.21 16.47
CA ALA A 361 6.69 13.78 16.73
C ALA A 361 7.34 12.97 15.60
N ILE A 362 7.06 13.30 14.34
CA ILE A 362 7.67 12.69 13.15
C ILE A 362 9.20 12.84 13.20
N LEU A 363 9.69 14.05 13.45
CA LEU A 363 11.12 14.35 13.50
C LEU A 363 11.84 13.70 14.68
N LYS A 364 11.13 13.46 15.78
CA LYS A 364 11.63 12.72 16.93
C LYS A 364 11.69 11.21 16.64
N TYR A 365 10.66 10.65 16.03
CA TYR A 365 10.56 9.21 15.83
C TYR A 365 11.50 8.71 14.74
N GLN A 366 11.47 9.33 13.55
CA GLN A 366 12.09 8.91 12.28
C GLN A 366 12.68 7.49 12.31
N ASP A 367 12.06 6.56 11.60
CA ASP A 367 12.55 5.17 11.55
C ASP A 367 14.06 5.10 11.29
N GLY A 368 14.77 4.26 12.04
CA GLY A 368 16.24 4.16 12.02
C GLY A 368 17.02 5.22 12.83
N LEU A 369 16.39 6.30 13.32
CA LEU A 369 17.08 7.40 14.01
C LEU A 369 17.46 7.06 15.46
N GLY A 370 18.77 7.05 15.74
CA GLY A 370 19.33 6.79 17.06
C GLY A 370 19.05 7.92 18.07
N ASN A 371 19.12 7.58 19.36
CA ASN A 371 18.80 8.52 20.45
C ASN A 371 19.68 9.80 20.46
N ALA A 372 20.96 9.67 20.09
CA ALA A 372 21.86 10.82 20.01
C ALA A 372 21.39 11.83 18.96
N LEU A 373 21.08 11.35 17.75
CA LEU A 373 20.64 12.18 16.63
C LEU A 373 19.22 12.72 16.82
N ARG A 374 18.32 11.98 17.48
CA ARG A 374 16.97 12.46 17.83
C ARG A 374 17.00 13.83 18.52
N SER A 375 17.89 14.02 19.50
CA SER A 375 18.03 15.30 20.19
C SER A 375 18.53 16.43 19.27
N VAL A 376 19.41 16.09 18.33
CA VAL A 376 19.98 17.01 17.34
C VAL A 376 18.92 17.46 16.35
N PHE A 377 18.11 16.54 15.82
CA PHE A 377 17.03 16.82 14.89
C PHE A 377 15.99 17.74 15.50
N VAL A 378 15.52 17.43 16.71
CA VAL A 378 14.58 18.30 17.45
C VAL A 378 15.18 19.69 17.69
N LYS A 379 16.46 19.76 18.06
CA LYS A 379 17.16 21.04 18.25
C LYS A 379 17.19 21.89 16.98
N TYR A 380 17.52 21.30 15.83
CA TYR A 380 17.57 22.03 14.56
C TYR A 380 16.19 22.41 14.04
N HIS A 381 15.19 21.57 14.27
CA HIS A 381 13.81 21.91 13.93
C HIS A 381 13.34 23.14 14.72
N ARG A 382 13.54 23.16 16.04
CA ARG A 382 13.22 24.34 16.88
C ARG A 382 13.94 25.60 16.41
N LYS A 383 15.20 25.48 15.97
CA LYS A 383 15.94 26.62 15.40
C LYS A 383 15.33 27.13 14.11
N LEU A 384 14.87 26.25 13.22
CA LEU A 384 14.20 26.64 11.99
C LEU A 384 12.83 27.26 12.28
N ASP A 385 12.12 26.73 13.27
CA ASP A 385 10.81 27.23 13.69
C ASP A 385 10.86 28.67 14.20
N LEU A 386 11.93 29.05 14.92
CA LEU A 386 12.19 30.46 15.28
C LEU A 386 12.28 31.40 14.07
N HIS A 387 12.57 30.87 12.89
CA HIS A 387 12.62 31.62 11.62
C HIS A 387 11.32 31.48 10.82
N LEU A 388 10.28 30.87 11.40
CA LEU A 388 8.98 30.62 10.77
C LEU A 388 9.13 29.93 9.41
N TYR A 389 10.05 28.95 9.34
CA TYR A 389 10.55 28.43 8.06
C TYR A 389 9.47 27.83 7.15
N LEU A 390 8.36 27.31 7.70
CA LEU A 390 7.22 26.79 6.94
C LEU A 390 6.56 27.87 6.07
N HIS A 391 6.66 29.14 6.49
CA HIS A 391 6.17 30.30 5.76
C HIS A 391 7.20 30.86 4.76
N HIS A 392 8.45 30.38 4.78
CA HIS A 392 9.51 30.85 3.88
C HIS A 392 9.60 29.95 2.63
N PRO A 393 9.36 30.46 1.40
CA PRO A 393 9.25 29.63 0.20
C PRO A 393 10.45 28.71 -0.05
N GLN A 394 11.67 29.20 0.19
CA GLN A 394 12.91 28.45 -0.01
C GLN A 394 13.12 27.33 1.03
N LEU A 395 12.65 27.53 2.27
CA LEU A 395 12.86 26.59 3.37
C LEU A 395 11.77 25.52 3.45
N ARG A 396 10.65 25.71 2.74
CA ARG A 396 9.53 24.76 2.70
C ARG A 396 9.96 23.36 2.26
N GLN A 397 11.00 23.24 1.43
CA GLN A 397 11.54 21.93 1.03
C GLN A 397 12.04 21.09 2.22
N LEU A 398 12.36 21.70 3.36
CA LEU A 398 12.76 20.99 4.59
C LEU A 398 11.58 20.31 5.30
N GLN A 399 10.35 20.41 4.77
CA GLN A 399 9.24 19.55 5.17
C GLN A 399 9.47 18.09 4.72
N GLN A 400 10.24 17.89 3.63
CA GLN A 400 10.67 16.55 3.22
C GLN A 400 11.72 16.04 4.20
N ILE A 401 11.48 14.87 4.78
CA ILE A 401 12.29 14.30 5.85
C ILE A 401 13.74 14.06 5.40
N GLU A 402 13.95 13.66 4.16
CA GLU A 402 15.25 13.40 3.53
C GLU A 402 16.04 14.69 3.35
N ARG A 403 15.35 15.78 3.00
CA ARG A 403 15.95 17.12 2.89
C ARG A 403 16.29 17.72 4.24
N PHE A 404 15.45 17.47 5.24
CA PHE A 404 15.76 17.86 6.61
C PHE A 404 16.96 17.10 7.16
N ARG A 405 17.07 15.78 6.88
CA ARG A 405 18.28 14.99 7.19
C ARG A 405 19.52 15.59 6.54
N GLY A 406 19.46 15.94 5.25
CA GLY A 406 20.57 16.59 4.54
C GLY A 406 20.93 17.96 5.10
N TYR A 407 19.93 18.76 5.50
CA TYR A 407 20.16 20.02 6.22
C TYR A 407 20.91 19.80 7.53
N VAL A 408 20.47 18.82 8.35
CA VAL A 408 21.12 18.49 9.62
C VAL A 408 22.54 17.99 9.37
N LEU A 409 22.77 17.13 8.37
CA LEU A 409 24.09 16.68 7.96
C LEU A 409 25.02 17.86 7.63
N CYS A 410 24.60 18.78 6.76
CA CYS A 410 25.37 19.98 6.43
C CYS A 410 25.72 20.80 7.67
N LYS A 411 24.79 20.95 8.64
CA LYS A 411 25.05 21.67 9.89
C LYS A 411 26.00 20.91 10.83
N LEU A 412 25.97 19.58 10.84
CA LEU A 412 26.90 18.76 11.60
C LEU A 412 28.32 18.86 11.03
N VAL A 413 28.48 18.75 9.70
CA VAL A 413 29.76 18.91 9.01
C VAL A 413 30.32 20.31 9.24
N ALA A 414 29.53 21.36 9.03
CA ALA A 414 29.98 22.74 9.26
C ALA A 414 30.38 23.02 10.72
N GLN A 415 29.81 22.30 11.69
CA GLN A 415 30.17 22.38 13.12
C GLN A 415 31.26 21.39 13.52
N GLN A 416 31.87 20.69 12.56
CA GLN A 416 32.89 19.65 12.79
C GLN A 416 32.44 18.51 13.72
N LYS A 417 31.13 18.22 13.76
CA LYS A 417 30.56 17.11 14.54
C LYS A 417 30.63 15.81 13.75
N VAL A 418 31.85 15.37 13.47
CA VAL A 418 32.15 14.25 12.56
C VAL A 418 31.47 12.96 12.99
N ALA A 419 31.54 12.58 14.27
CA ALA A 419 30.94 11.34 14.77
C ALA A 419 29.43 11.28 14.51
N LEU A 420 28.72 12.38 14.76
CA LEU A 420 27.27 12.46 14.52
C LEU A 420 26.94 12.51 13.01
N ALA A 421 27.79 13.14 12.20
CA ALA A 421 27.61 13.17 10.74
C ALA A 421 27.77 11.77 10.14
N LEU A 422 28.78 11.01 10.57
CA LEU A 422 29.00 9.62 10.16
C LEU A 422 27.86 8.72 10.64
N GLN A 423 27.46 8.85 11.91
CA GLN A 423 26.32 8.11 12.46
C GLN A 423 25.05 8.34 11.64
N LEU A 424 24.78 9.59 11.23
CA LEU A 424 23.60 9.90 10.38
C LEU A 424 23.69 9.17 9.03
N LEU A 425 24.88 9.15 8.41
CA LEU A 425 25.08 8.44 7.15
C LEU A 425 25.02 6.91 7.31
N GLU A 426 25.28 6.38 8.49
CA GLU A 426 25.18 4.94 8.78
C GLU A 426 23.75 4.50 9.09
N GLU A 427 23.00 5.30 9.86
CA GLU A 427 21.59 5.04 10.18
C GLU A 427 20.67 5.12 8.94
N PHE A 428 21.07 5.90 7.93
CA PHE A 428 20.29 6.09 6.70
C PHE A 428 21.09 5.70 5.45
N PRO A 429 21.41 4.42 5.22
CA PRO A 429 22.42 4.01 4.24
C PRO A 429 21.95 4.06 2.78
N ALA A 430 20.63 3.95 2.53
CA ALA A 430 20.09 3.90 1.17
C ALA A 430 20.13 5.26 0.46
N ASP A 431 20.22 5.22 -0.87
CA ASP A 431 20.16 6.42 -1.71
C ASP A 431 18.83 7.14 -1.54
N GLY A 432 18.87 8.47 -1.63
CA GLY A 432 17.68 9.31 -1.46
C GLY A 432 17.21 9.48 -0.02
N MET A 433 17.69 8.70 0.97
CA MET A 433 17.30 8.89 2.37
C MET A 433 17.90 10.16 3.01
N VAL A 434 18.99 10.69 2.45
CA VAL A 434 19.63 11.93 2.85
C VAL A 434 19.87 12.77 1.60
N VAL A 435 19.13 13.86 1.45
CA VAL A 435 19.19 14.73 0.26
C VAL A 435 19.59 16.13 0.70
N LEU A 436 20.64 16.69 0.11
CA LEU A 436 21.07 18.04 0.48
C LEU A 436 20.09 19.09 -0.05
N PRO A 437 19.77 20.14 0.74
CA PRO A 437 18.92 21.21 0.26
C PRO A 437 19.59 22.01 -0.88
N ASP A 438 18.82 22.39 -1.89
CA ASP A 438 19.32 23.03 -3.12
C ASP A 438 19.21 24.56 -3.13
N TYR A 439 18.52 25.15 -2.15
CA TYR A 439 18.29 26.60 -2.09
C TYR A 439 19.50 27.42 -1.64
N ASN A 440 20.53 26.79 -1.08
CA ASN A 440 21.76 27.45 -0.66
C ASN A 440 22.98 26.69 -1.21
N LYS A 441 23.81 27.40 -1.98
CA LYS A 441 25.05 26.87 -2.56
C LYS A 441 26.00 26.28 -1.52
N GLU A 442 26.04 26.83 -0.30
CA GLU A 442 26.88 26.30 0.79
C GLU A 442 26.56 24.85 1.15
N TYR A 443 25.28 24.44 1.04
CA TYR A 443 24.88 23.05 1.29
C TYR A 443 25.20 22.15 0.11
N LEU A 444 25.20 22.69 -1.11
CA LEU A 444 25.54 21.93 -2.31
C LEU A 444 26.99 21.43 -2.26
N TYR A 445 27.90 22.20 -1.67
CA TYR A 445 29.33 21.86 -1.55
C TYR A 445 29.69 21.24 -0.19
N ALA A 446 28.89 20.28 0.29
CA ALA A 446 29.14 19.61 1.57
C ALA A 446 30.51 18.92 1.65
N MET A 447 31.05 18.41 0.53
CA MET A 447 32.36 17.79 0.50
C MET A 447 33.50 18.80 0.68
N ASP A 448 33.36 20.05 0.21
CA ASP A 448 34.34 21.12 0.47
C ASP A 448 34.43 21.41 1.97
N ASN A 449 33.28 21.45 2.65
CA ASN A 449 33.23 21.63 4.10
C ASN A 449 33.81 20.41 4.85
N ALA A 450 33.63 19.20 4.33
CA ALA A 450 34.22 17.99 4.91
C ALA A 450 35.76 17.97 4.75
N ALA A 451 36.28 18.42 3.60
CA ALA A 451 37.71 18.47 3.33
C ALA A 451 38.48 19.49 4.20
N ARG A 452 37.77 20.44 4.82
CA ARG A 452 38.34 21.34 5.83
C ARG A 452 38.56 20.66 7.19
N ILE A 453 38.09 19.44 7.37
CA ILE A 453 38.23 18.66 8.60
C ILE A 453 39.26 17.56 8.32
N PRO A 454 40.27 17.33 9.19
CA PRO A 454 41.26 16.26 9.03
C PRO A 454 40.63 14.89 9.33
N ASN A 455 39.68 14.48 8.49
CA ASN A 455 38.96 13.23 8.59
C ASN A 455 38.59 12.71 7.19
N LEU A 456 39.54 11.98 6.58
CA LEU A 456 39.35 11.36 5.28
C LEU A 456 38.16 10.40 5.26
N HIS A 457 37.84 9.75 6.37
CA HIS A 457 36.72 8.81 6.43
C HIS A 457 35.37 9.48 6.14
N LEU A 458 35.12 10.66 6.71
CA LEU A 458 33.92 11.45 6.45
C LEU A 458 33.83 11.86 4.97
N LEU A 459 34.92 12.41 4.40
CA LEU A 459 34.95 12.81 3.01
C LEU A 459 34.71 11.62 2.07
N ARG A 460 35.36 10.49 2.34
CA ARG A 460 35.19 9.24 1.60
C ARG A 460 33.74 8.76 1.64
N ARG A 461 33.11 8.77 2.81
CA ARG A 461 31.72 8.33 2.95
C ARG A 461 30.75 9.25 2.20
N LEU A 462 30.96 10.57 2.23
CA LEU A 462 30.17 11.51 1.45
C LEU A 462 30.33 11.27 -0.06
N HIS A 463 31.56 10.99 -0.51
CA HIS A 463 31.86 10.67 -1.90
C HIS A 463 31.19 9.36 -2.37
N GLU A 464 31.39 8.27 -1.64
CA GLU A 464 30.83 6.94 -1.94
C GLU A 464 29.30 6.98 -2.06
N ARG A 465 28.65 7.84 -1.26
CA ARG A 465 27.20 8.02 -1.25
C ARG A 465 26.70 9.13 -2.17
N ASN A 466 27.60 9.76 -2.92
CA ASN A 466 27.31 10.90 -3.80
C ASN A 466 26.54 12.04 -3.09
N VAL A 467 26.87 12.31 -1.82
CA VAL A 467 26.22 13.33 -0.99
C VAL A 467 27.02 14.64 -1.06
N GLY A 468 26.54 15.55 -1.91
CA GLY A 468 27.13 16.87 -2.13
C GLY A 468 28.04 16.92 -3.34
N LYS A 469 28.57 18.10 -3.62
CA LYS A 469 29.52 18.38 -4.69
C LYS A 469 30.88 18.76 -4.10
N CYS A 470 31.93 18.55 -4.87
CA CYS A 470 33.22 19.17 -4.63
C CYS A 470 33.39 20.37 -5.56
N SER A 471 34.23 21.30 -5.12
CA SER A 471 34.90 22.28 -5.97
C SER A 471 36.41 22.19 -5.75
N THR A 472 37.17 23.10 -6.36
CA THR A 472 38.62 23.23 -6.10
C THR A 472 38.91 23.47 -4.61
N GLU A 473 37.96 24.08 -3.87
CA GLU A 473 38.09 24.34 -2.43
C GLU A 473 38.33 23.09 -1.59
N ALA A 474 37.84 21.92 -2.03
CA ALA A 474 38.09 20.67 -1.31
C ALA A 474 39.58 20.30 -1.31
N MET A 475 40.22 20.30 -2.49
CA MET A 475 41.63 19.95 -2.61
C MET A 475 42.53 21.06 -2.06
N ASP A 476 42.10 22.33 -2.20
CA ASP A 476 42.79 23.47 -1.61
C ASP A 476 42.83 23.38 -0.07
N ALA A 477 41.71 23.02 0.56
CA ALA A 477 41.63 22.83 2.00
C ALA A 477 42.52 21.68 2.47
N ALA A 478 42.51 20.55 1.75
CA ALA A 478 43.37 19.40 2.06
C ALA A 478 44.86 19.77 1.95
N ALA A 479 45.24 20.46 0.87
CA ALA A 479 46.62 20.87 0.64
C ALA A 479 47.11 21.89 1.68
N LYS A 480 46.26 22.85 2.04
CA LYS A 480 46.54 23.84 3.09
C LYS A 480 46.77 23.21 4.46
N HIS A 481 46.14 22.07 4.74
CA HIS A 481 46.33 21.34 6.00
C HIS A 481 47.46 20.29 5.95
N GLY A 482 48.09 20.09 4.78
CA GLY A 482 49.11 19.06 4.61
C GLY A 482 48.57 17.63 4.60
N ASP A 483 47.27 17.44 4.38
CA ASP A 483 46.65 16.12 4.39
C ASP A 483 46.89 15.41 3.05
N LEU A 484 48.08 14.83 2.91
CA LEU A 484 48.50 14.15 1.68
C LEU A 484 47.55 13.01 1.30
N GLU A 485 47.04 12.24 2.26
CA GLU A 485 46.10 11.15 2.00
C GLU A 485 44.78 11.67 1.41
N MET A 486 44.27 12.79 1.95
CA MET A 486 43.08 13.43 1.41
C MET A 486 43.31 14.05 0.03
N VAL A 487 44.46 14.66 -0.22
CA VAL A 487 44.86 15.15 -1.54
C VAL A 487 44.93 14.00 -2.55
N GLN A 488 45.55 12.87 -2.17
CA GLN A 488 45.61 11.67 -3.00
C GLN A 488 44.21 11.12 -3.30
N PHE A 489 43.35 11.04 -2.29
CA PHE A 489 41.97 10.59 -2.46
C PHE A 489 41.19 11.49 -3.43
N LEU A 490 41.21 12.81 -3.22
CA LEU A 490 40.55 13.77 -4.08
C LEU A 490 41.10 13.71 -5.50
N HIS A 491 42.42 13.60 -5.69
CA HIS A 491 43.01 13.45 -7.01
C HIS A 491 42.50 12.20 -7.74
N ASN A 492 42.45 11.06 -7.06
CA ASN A 492 42.12 9.79 -7.70
C ASN A 492 40.63 9.60 -7.98
N HIS A 493 39.75 10.33 -7.29
CA HIS A 493 38.29 10.11 -7.36
C HIS A 493 37.50 11.34 -7.85
N ARG A 494 38.14 12.50 -8.00
CA ARG A 494 37.50 13.78 -8.37
C ARG A 494 38.27 14.48 -9.48
N ASN A 495 37.59 15.31 -10.25
CA ASN A 495 38.13 15.94 -11.46
C ASN A 495 38.25 17.47 -11.35
N GLU A 496 37.76 18.07 -10.27
CA GLU A 496 37.76 19.52 -10.05
C GLU A 496 39.17 20.12 -9.94
N GLY A 497 40.13 19.35 -9.42
CA GLY A 497 41.51 19.77 -9.22
C GLY A 497 41.70 20.70 -8.03
N CYS A 498 42.83 21.39 -8.00
CA CYS A 498 43.14 22.43 -7.02
C CYS A 498 43.42 23.77 -7.71
N SER A 499 43.36 24.86 -6.94
CA SER A 499 43.77 26.18 -7.42
C SER A 499 45.28 26.36 -7.33
N ILE A 500 45.81 27.35 -8.06
CA ILE A 500 47.22 27.77 -7.94
C ILE A 500 47.58 28.16 -6.50
N ARG A 501 46.61 28.58 -5.68
CA ARG A 501 46.85 28.92 -4.29
C ARG A 501 47.20 27.68 -3.47
N ALA A 502 46.57 26.54 -3.72
CA ALA A 502 46.88 25.29 -3.03
C ALA A 502 48.33 24.83 -3.26
N PHE A 503 48.85 25.06 -4.47
CA PHE A 503 50.26 24.90 -4.77
C PHE A 503 51.10 25.83 -3.88
N LEU A 504 50.92 27.14 -3.99
CA LEU A 504 51.75 28.10 -3.26
C LEU A 504 51.70 27.93 -1.73
N ASP A 505 50.52 27.61 -1.19
CA ASP A 505 50.31 27.38 0.23
C ASP A 505 51.01 26.08 0.72
N SER A 506 51.22 25.08 -0.16
CA SER A 506 51.90 23.81 0.20
C SER A 506 53.42 23.83 0.00
N GLU A 507 53.96 24.65 -0.91
CA GLU A 507 55.41 24.69 -1.25
C GLU A 507 56.31 24.88 -0.02
N ASN A 508 55.92 25.79 0.88
CA ASN A 508 56.73 26.17 2.04
C ASN A 508 56.32 25.47 3.35
N VAL A 509 55.12 24.88 3.39
CA VAL A 509 54.52 24.36 4.64
C VAL A 509 54.41 22.83 4.61
N HIS A 510 54.13 22.24 3.44
CA HIS A 510 53.85 20.81 3.27
C HIS A 510 54.54 20.27 1.99
N PRO A 511 55.87 20.06 2.02
CA PRO A 511 56.65 19.68 0.84
C PRO A 511 56.17 18.38 0.19
N GLU A 512 55.69 17.40 0.98
CA GLU A 512 55.14 16.16 0.43
C GLU A 512 53.88 16.37 -0.41
N VAL A 513 53.02 17.32 -0.04
CA VAL A 513 51.82 17.68 -0.81
C VAL A 513 52.21 18.41 -2.09
N TRP A 514 53.11 19.39 -1.98
CA TRP A 514 53.62 20.13 -3.13
C TRP A 514 54.21 19.18 -4.19
N ASP A 515 55.09 18.29 -3.76
CA ASP A 515 55.78 17.33 -4.61
C ASP A 515 54.79 16.36 -5.29
N TYR A 516 53.74 15.94 -4.58
CA TYR A 516 52.66 15.15 -5.16
C TYR A 516 51.86 15.94 -6.22
N LEU A 517 51.42 17.15 -5.90
CA LEU A 517 50.64 17.99 -6.82
C LEU A 517 51.46 18.34 -8.06
N GLN A 518 52.76 18.62 -7.93
CA GLN A 518 53.64 18.94 -9.05
C GLN A 518 53.82 17.75 -10.01
N ARG A 519 53.96 16.53 -9.47
CA ARG A 519 54.10 15.32 -10.30
C ARG A 519 52.80 14.89 -10.97
N HIS A 520 51.68 15.00 -10.27
CA HIS A 520 50.44 14.37 -10.70
C HIS A 520 49.41 15.35 -11.28
N ARG A 521 49.46 16.63 -10.92
CA ARG A 521 48.54 17.68 -11.40
C ARG A 521 49.25 18.96 -11.89
N PRO A 522 50.33 18.89 -12.69
CA PRO A 522 51.06 20.08 -13.14
C PRO A 522 50.22 21.05 -13.98
N GLY A 523 49.11 20.57 -14.57
CA GLY A 523 48.17 21.40 -15.32
C GLY A 523 47.41 22.41 -14.46
N ASP A 524 47.11 22.07 -13.21
CA ASP A 524 46.33 22.92 -12.30
C ASP A 524 47.12 24.18 -11.87
N PHE A 525 48.45 24.09 -11.85
CA PHE A 525 49.35 25.23 -11.63
C PHE A 525 49.26 26.29 -12.76
N ASN A 526 48.92 25.87 -13.98
CA ASN A 526 48.86 26.74 -15.17
C ASN A 526 47.48 27.37 -15.42
N ILE A 527 46.49 27.10 -14.59
CA ILE A 527 45.15 27.71 -14.66
C ILE A 527 45.20 29.05 -13.91
N GLY A 528 45.88 30.04 -14.48
CA GLY A 528 45.82 31.42 -14.01
C GLY A 528 44.41 32.04 -14.19
N PRO A 529 44.07 33.13 -13.49
CA PRO A 529 42.81 33.84 -13.74
C PRO A 529 42.76 34.26 -15.20
N ARG A 530 41.69 33.92 -15.93
CA ARG A 530 41.50 34.34 -17.32
C ARG A 530 41.73 35.84 -17.42
N ARG A 531 42.83 36.25 -18.08
CA ARG A 531 43.03 37.63 -18.50
C ARG A 531 41.82 38.02 -19.34
N PHE A 532 41.09 39.05 -18.90
CA PHE A 532 40.17 39.77 -19.78
C PHE A 532 40.97 40.19 -21.00
N ILE A 533 40.58 39.66 -22.16
CA ILE A 533 41.04 40.18 -23.45
C ILE A 533 40.32 41.51 -23.64
N THR A 534 40.93 42.61 -23.21
CA THR A 534 40.63 43.91 -23.81
C THR A 534 41.76 44.22 -24.78
N GLY A 535 41.39 44.28 -26.05
CA GLY A 535 42.30 44.59 -27.13
C GLY A 535 42.94 45.96 -26.98
N GLN A 536 44.17 46.02 -27.49
CA GLN A 536 44.92 47.18 -27.94
C GLN A 536 45.43 48.20 -26.89
N ASN A 537 46.76 48.19 -26.79
CA ASN A 537 47.65 49.35 -26.67
C ASN A 537 47.29 50.46 -25.65
N ALA A 538 48.02 50.45 -24.54
CA ALA A 538 48.75 51.64 -24.10
C ALA A 538 49.91 51.20 -23.21
N ALA A 539 51.11 51.61 -23.60
CA ALA A 539 52.27 51.63 -22.73
C ALA A 539 51.97 52.56 -21.54
N GLU A 540 52.29 52.13 -20.30
CA GLU A 540 52.85 52.98 -19.23
C GLU A 540 52.94 52.23 -17.88
N THR A 541 54.08 52.41 -17.21
CA THR A 541 54.33 52.32 -15.75
C THR A 541 54.53 50.91 -15.14
N ILE A 542 55.75 50.38 -14.99
CA ILE A 542 56.84 50.67 -14.02
C ILE A 542 56.65 50.05 -12.62
N ILE A 543 57.47 49.01 -12.35
CA ILE A 543 58.38 48.78 -11.19
C ILE A 543 57.81 48.51 -9.77
N SER A 544 58.01 47.26 -9.34
CA SER A 544 58.71 46.73 -8.13
C SER A 544 58.39 47.13 -6.67
N VAL A 545 58.84 46.23 -5.79
CA VAL A 545 59.01 46.29 -4.31
C VAL A 545 57.69 46.08 -3.55
N GLY A 546 57.56 45.25 -2.52
CA GLY A 546 58.51 44.62 -1.61
C GLY A 546 57.91 44.70 -0.20
N ILE A 547 58.40 43.84 0.68
CA ILE A 547 58.09 43.67 2.10
C ILE A 547 57.77 44.99 2.84
N THR A 548 56.69 45.02 3.63
CA THR A 548 56.71 45.53 5.02
C THR A 548 55.45 45.12 5.78
N ALA A 549 55.67 44.64 7.01
CA ALA A 549 54.67 44.52 8.06
C ALA A 549 54.24 45.90 8.57
N LEU A 550 52.98 46.05 8.97
CA LEU A 550 52.61 46.77 10.21
C LEU A 550 51.11 46.63 10.53
N SER A 551 50.90 46.20 11.77
CA SER A 551 49.81 46.43 12.75
C SER A 551 48.74 47.49 12.47
N CYS A 552 47.61 47.28 13.18
CA CYS A 552 46.61 48.22 13.73
C CYS A 552 45.24 48.35 13.04
N THR A 553 44.26 47.68 13.64
CA THR A 553 42.99 48.18 14.25
C THR A 553 42.13 49.27 13.58
N ILE A 554 40.83 49.18 13.93
CA ILE A 554 39.70 50.16 13.91
C ILE A 554 38.67 49.79 12.81
N GLN A 555 37.38 49.57 13.05
CA GLN A 555 36.49 49.73 14.22
C GLN A 555 35.30 48.76 14.10
#